data_AF-A0A358Y5H1-F1
#
_entry.id   AF-A0A358Y5H1-F1
#
_cell.length_a   1.000
_cell.length_b   1.000
_cell.length_c   1.000
_cell.angle_alpha   90.00
_cell.angle_beta   90.00
_cell.angle_gamma   90.00
#
_symmetry.space_group_name_H-M   'P 1'
#
loop_
_entity.id
_entity.type
_entity.pdbx_description
1 polymer ?
#
loop_
_entity_poly.entity_id
_entity_poly.type
_entity_poly.pdbx_seq_one_letter_code
_entity_poly.pdbx_strand_id
1 'polypeptide(L)'
;MANNLLLKLSKLSVGDVFPFDRIKIKPTDGKYVYIHAFNTSNTQCIQELNALIKLKLRYGSTIEFLTVYVDKPLNSVTEKKAFESISWTKVGLKEDDPLWEQLGIFTFPYYLLIDKDFVLLASPALTPTPNGKYETIEKTFFELSKP
;
A
#
# COMPACT_ATOMS: atom_id res chain seq x y z
N MET A 1 -2.02 25.90 32.42
CA MET A 1 -0.85 26.03 31.52
C MET A 1 -0.77 24.77 30.68
N ALA A 2 -0.60 24.95 29.37
CA ALA A 2 -0.83 23.95 28.34
C ALA A 2 -0.06 22.64 28.58
N ASN A 3 -0.76 21.51 28.53
CA ASN A 3 -0.15 20.20 28.30
C ASN A 3 0.53 20.28 26.94
N ASN A 4 1.86 20.32 26.93
CA ASN A 4 2.66 20.43 25.72
C ASN A 4 2.29 19.31 24.75
N LEU A 5 1.71 19.74 23.63
CA LEU A 5 1.46 19.05 22.37
C LEU A 5 2.74 18.41 21.81
N LEU A 6 3.18 17.32 22.42
CA LEU A 6 4.19 16.40 21.89
C LEU A 6 3.65 14.98 21.97
N LEU A 7 2.49 14.75 21.34
CA LEU A 7 2.30 13.47 20.67
C LEU A 7 3.40 13.42 19.61
N LYS A 8 4.58 12.90 19.98
CA LYS A 8 5.49 12.31 19.00
C LYS A 8 4.62 11.36 18.21
N LEU A 9 4.27 11.76 16.98
CA LEU A 9 3.57 10.90 16.03
C LEU A 9 4.52 9.72 15.80
N SER A 10 4.29 8.64 16.55
CA SER A 10 5.12 7.45 16.47
C SER A 10 5.00 6.91 15.05
N LYS A 11 6.15 6.66 14.43
CA LYS A 11 6.23 5.97 13.15
C LYS A 11 5.58 4.60 13.29
N LEU A 12 4.73 4.26 12.33
CA LEU A 12 4.05 2.97 12.26
C LEU A 12 5.09 1.83 12.24
N SER A 13 4.89 0.84 13.12
CA SER A 13 5.75 -0.32 13.27
C SER A 13 4.94 -1.62 13.13
N VAL A 14 5.61 -2.71 12.77
CA VAL A 14 4.96 -4.04 12.71
C VAL A 14 4.36 -4.37 14.08
N GLY A 15 3.10 -4.79 14.11
CA GLY A 15 2.31 -5.01 15.32
C GLY A 15 1.41 -3.84 15.72
N ASP A 16 1.57 -2.66 15.12
CA ASP A 16 0.66 -1.54 15.34
C ASP A 16 -0.62 -1.67 14.50
N VAL A 17 -1.74 -1.14 15.02
CA VAL A 17 -2.98 -0.98 14.25
C VAL A 17 -2.78 0.11 13.19
N PHE A 18 -3.08 -0.21 11.93
CA PHE A 18 -2.96 0.71 10.82
C PHE A 18 -4.02 1.83 10.90
N PRO A 19 -3.62 3.11 10.83
CA PRO A 19 -4.53 4.25 11.01
C PRO A 19 -5.28 4.59 9.72
N PHE A 20 -6.21 3.74 9.30
CA PHE A 20 -7.00 3.91 8.06
C PHE A 20 -7.85 5.20 8.05
N ASP A 21 -8.25 5.69 9.22
CA ASP A 21 -8.95 6.95 9.43
C ASP A 21 -8.16 8.17 8.93
N ARG A 22 -6.83 8.16 9.09
CA ARG A 22 -5.94 9.25 8.65
C ARG A 22 -5.91 9.40 7.13
N ILE A 23 -6.06 8.29 6.40
CA ILE A 23 -6.17 8.28 4.94
C ILE A 23 -7.63 8.21 4.46
N LYS A 24 -8.61 8.34 5.36
CA LYS A 24 -10.05 8.37 5.06
C LYS A 24 -10.55 7.17 4.24
N ILE A 25 -9.97 5.99 4.47
CA ILE A 25 -10.41 4.73 3.88
C ILE A 25 -11.06 3.88 4.96
N LYS A 26 -12.13 3.16 4.59
CA LYS A 26 -12.68 2.09 5.42
C LYS A 26 -12.43 0.76 4.70
N PRO A 27 -11.47 -0.06 5.15
CA PRO A 27 -11.25 -1.39 4.59
C PRO A 27 -12.43 -2.31 4.87
N THR A 28 -12.52 -3.39 4.09
CA THR A 28 -13.53 -4.44 4.25
C THR A 28 -13.19 -5.31 5.46
N ASP A 29 -14.11 -5.43 6.40
CA ASP A 29 -13.94 -6.29 7.57
C ASP A 29 -13.67 -7.75 7.14
N GLY A 30 -12.74 -8.40 7.84
CA GLY A 30 -12.38 -9.80 7.61
C GLY A 30 -11.42 -10.07 6.44
N LYS A 31 -10.96 -9.03 5.73
CA LYS A 31 -9.91 -9.14 4.70
C LYS A 31 -8.56 -8.67 5.21
N TYR A 32 -7.50 -9.29 4.70
CA TYR A 32 -6.17 -8.67 4.76
C TYR A 32 -6.13 -7.48 3.82
N VAL A 33 -5.28 -6.48 4.11
CA VAL A 33 -5.10 -5.32 3.22
C VAL A 33 -3.67 -5.28 2.72
N TYR A 34 -3.50 -5.21 1.41
CA TYR A 34 -2.22 -5.02 0.76
C TYR A 34 -2.17 -3.61 0.18
N ILE A 35 -1.37 -2.75 0.82
CA ILE A 35 -1.25 -1.34 0.44
C ILE A 35 -0.05 -1.18 -0.49
N HIS A 36 -0.29 -0.57 -1.64
CA HIS A 36 0.70 -0.18 -2.63
C HIS A 36 0.91 1.34 -2.56
N ALA A 37 2.08 1.77 -2.12
CA ALA A 37 2.50 3.17 -2.25
C ALA A 37 3.01 3.42 -3.66
N PHE A 38 2.38 4.34 -4.38
CA PHE A 38 2.55 4.53 -5.82
C PHE A 38 2.93 5.96 -6.18
N ASN A 39 3.96 6.11 -7.01
CA ASN A 39 4.25 7.39 -7.67
C ASN A 39 4.21 7.16 -9.19
N THR A 40 3.38 7.92 -9.89
CA THR A 40 3.18 7.77 -11.33
C THR A 40 4.44 8.04 -12.14
N SER A 41 5.35 8.88 -11.66
CA SER A 41 6.63 9.13 -12.35
C SER A 41 7.69 8.05 -12.09
N ASN A 42 7.41 7.07 -11.24
CA ASN A 42 8.34 5.98 -10.96
C ASN A 42 8.12 4.82 -11.94
N THR A 43 9.15 4.48 -12.72
CA THR A 43 9.06 3.42 -13.72
C THR A 43 8.83 2.04 -13.12
N GLN A 44 9.43 1.74 -11.96
CA GLN A 44 9.27 0.46 -11.27
C GLN A 44 7.81 0.26 -10.83
N CYS A 45 7.20 1.30 -10.24
CA CYS A 45 5.78 1.33 -9.91
C CYS A 45 4.91 0.92 -11.11
N ILE A 46 5.17 1.49 -12.29
CA ILE A 46 4.41 1.19 -13.51
C ILE A 46 4.62 -0.26 -13.96
N GLN A 47 5.87 -0.76 -13.92
CA GLN A 47 6.22 -2.11 -14.34
C GLN A 47 5.54 -3.19 -13.47
N GLU A 48 5.31 -2.93 -12.18
CA GLU A 48 4.70 -3.87 -11.25
C GLU A 48 3.16 -3.97 -11.36
N LEU A 49 2.49 -3.02 -12.02
CA LEU A 49 1.02 -2.98 -12.11
C LEU A 49 0.42 -4.23 -12.75
N ASN A 50 1.05 -4.77 -13.79
CA ASN A 50 0.57 -6.00 -14.43
C ASN A 50 0.60 -7.21 -13.48
N ALA A 51 1.59 -7.27 -12.59
CA ALA A 51 1.65 -8.31 -11.56
C ALA A 51 0.59 -8.07 -10.47
N LEU A 52 0.40 -6.82 -10.02
CA LEU A 52 -0.65 -6.44 -9.07
C LEU A 52 -2.05 -6.80 -9.57
N ILE A 53 -2.37 -6.51 -10.84
CA ILE A 53 -3.65 -6.84 -11.45
C ILE A 53 -3.90 -8.36 -11.40
N LYS A 54 -2.91 -9.17 -11.75
CA LYS A 54 -3.01 -10.64 -11.67
C LYS A 54 -3.23 -11.13 -10.25
N LEU A 55 -2.51 -10.58 -9.27
CA LEU A 55 -2.69 -10.93 -7.86
C LEU A 55 -4.08 -10.55 -7.37
N LYS A 56 -4.59 -9.36 -7.72
CA LYS A 56 -5.95 -8.94 -7.36
C LYS A 56 -7.01 -9.88 -7.94
N LEU A 57 -6.87 -10.27 -9.22
CA LEU A 57 -7.79 -11.20 -9.86
C LEU A 57 -7.82 -12.56 -9.15
N ARG A 58 -6.67 -13.02 -8.66
CA ARG A 58 -6.53 -14.33 -8.00
C ARG A 58 -6.95 -14.32 -6.53
N TYR A 59 -6.55 -13.29 -5.78
CA TYR A 59 -6.65 -13.25 -4.31
C TYR A 59 -7.63 -12.21 -3.77
N GLY A 60 -8.33 -11.45 -4.64
CA GLY A 60 -9.20 -10.33 -4.25
C GLY A 60 -10.38 -10.70 -3.32
N SER A 61 -10.73 -11.99 -3.22
CA SER A 61 -11.71 -12.49 -2.26
C SER A 61 -11.20 -12.44 -0.82
N THR A 62 -9.90 -12.71 -0.60
CA THR A 62 -9.26 -12.73 0.73
C THR A 62 -8.46 -11.46 1.02
N ILE A 63 -7.86 -10.87 -0.02
CA ILE A 63 -6.94 -9.73 0.08
C ILE A 63 -7.58 -8.51 -0.56
N GLU A 64 -7.76 -7.44 0.20
CA GLU A 64 -8.11 -6.13 -0.32
C GLU A 64 -6.87 -5.41 -0.82
N PHE A 65 -6.93 -4.86 -2.03
CA PHE A 65 -5.86 -4.07 -2.63
C PHE A 65 -6.22 -2.60 -2.50
N LEU A 66 -5.30 -1.81 -1.94
CA LEU A 66 -5.42 -0.37 -1.77
C LEU A 66 -4.18 0.31 -2.34
N THR A 67 -4.35 1.38 -3.10
CA THR A 67 -3.22 2.21 -3.55
C THR A 67 -3.22 3.56 -2.82
N VAL A 68 -2.12 3.93 -2.20
CA VAL A 68 -1.86 5.30 -1.73
C VAL A 68 -0.90 5.94 -2.73
N TYR A 69 -1.30 7.00 -3.42
CA TYR A 69 -0.50 7.59 -4.48
C TYR A 69 -0.10 9.04 -4.23
N VAL A 70 1.02 9.46 -4.82
CA VAL A 70 1.43 10.87 -4.84
C VAL A 70 0.49 11.66 -5.76
N ASP A 71 -0.32 12.52 -5.18
CA ASP A 71 -1.32 13.34 -5.87
C ASP A 71 -0.65 14.50 -6.59
N LYS A 72 -0.34 14.27 -7.86
CA LYS A 72 0.32 15.22 -8.75
C LYS A 72 -0.21 15.09 -10.17
N PRO A 73 -0.03 16.13 -11.01
CA PRO A 73 -0.41 16.05 -12.42
C PRO A 73 0.22 14.86 -13.15
N LEU A 74 -0.58 14.25 -14.03
CA LEU A 74 -0.14 13.16 -14.91
C LEU A 74 0.38 13.75 -16.22
N ASN A 75 1.69 13.72 -16.40
CA ASN A 75 2.41 14.46 -17.43
C ASN A 75 2.67 13.64 -18.70
N SER A 76 2.43 12.32 -18.68
CA SER A 76 2.61 11.46 -19.85
C SER A 76 1.44 10.50 -20.10
N VAL A 77 1.34 10.00 -21.33
CA VAL A 77 0.37 8.96 -21.69
C VAL A 77 0.61 7.69 -20.87
N THR A 78 1.87 7.35 -20.59
CA THR A 78 2.24 6.20 -19.77
C THR A 78 1.73 6.36 -18.34
N GLU A 79 1.91 7.53 -17.73
CA GLU A 79 1.40 7.83 -16.38
C GLU A 79 -0.13 7.72 -16.31
N LYS A 80 -0.82 8.28 -17.31
CA LYS A 80 -2.29 8.21 -17.40
C LYS A 80 -2.79 6.77 -17.50
N LYS A 81 -2.24 5.99 -18.43
CA LYS A 81 -2.60 4.57 -18.60
C LYS A 81 -2.31 3.74 -17.35
N ALA A 82 -1.17 3.98 -16.70
CA ALA A 82 -0.81 3.31 -15.47
C ALA A 82 -1.82 3.62 -14.34
N PHE A 83 -2.14 4.90 -14.16
CA PHE A 83 -3.10 5.35 -13.14
C PHE A 83 -4.54 4.85 -13.40
N GLU A 84 -4.95 4.78 -14.67
CA GLU A 84 -6.25 4.24 -15.10
C GLU A 84 -6.35 2.72 -14.91
N SER A 85 -5.24 1.98 -15.04
CA SER A 85 -5.22 0.53 -14.82
C SER A 85 -5.46 0.11 -13.37
N ILE A 86 -5.26 1.04 -12.41
CA ILE A 86 -5.59 0.85 -11.01
C ILE A 86 -7.10 1.04 -10.83
N SER A 87 -7.83 -0.08 -10.92
CA SER A 87 -9.30 -0.14 -10.83
C SER A 87 -9.85 -0.36 -9.42
N TRP A 88 -8.97 -0.54 -8.43
CA TRP A 88 -9.34 -0.66 -7.02
C TRP A 88 -9.24 0.68 -6.30
N THR A 89 -9.61 0.67 -5.01
CA THR A 89 -9.56 1.84 -4.14
C THR A 89 -8.19 2.49 -4.19
N LYS A 90 -8.17 3.80 -4.45
CA LYS A 90 -6.96 4.62 -4.49
C LYS A 90 -7.20 5.93 -3.76
N VAL A 91 -6.22 6.34 -2.95
CA VAL A 91 -6.24 7.59 -2.19
C VAL A 91 -4.98 8.39 -2.49
N GLY A 92 -5.16 9.69 -2.76
CA GLY A 92 -4.08 10.61 -3.05
C GLY A 92 -3.58 11.31 -1.79
N LEU A 93 -2.26 11.41 -1.64
CA LEU A 93 -1.59 12.27 -0.67
C LEU A 93 -0.67 13.23 -1.42
N LYS A 94 -0.53 14.46 -0.93
CA LYS A 94 0.46 15.39 -1.48
C LYS A 94 1.87 14.84 -1.27
N GLU A 95 2.83 15.25 -2.11
CA GLU A 95 4.21 14.79 -2.02
C GLU A 95 4.87 15.13 -0.67
N ASP A 96 4.52 16.28 -0.09
CA ASP A 96 5.00 16.80 1.19
C ASP A 96 4.12 16.40 2.40
N ASP A 97 3.14 15.51 2.21
CA ASP A 97 2.24 15.12 3.28
C ASP A 97 2.99 14.36 4.39
N PRO A 98 2.92 14.80 5.67
CA PRO A 98 3.62 14.13 6.77
C PRO A 98 3.13 12.70 7.01
N LEU A 99 1.99 12.29 6.45
CA LEU A 99 1.50 10.92 6.53
C LEU A 99 2.48 9.92 5.90
N TRP A 100 3.27 10.30 4.89
CA TRP A 100 4.28 9.38 4.33
C TRP A 100 5.28 8.93 5.40
N GLU A 101 5.83 9.87 6.16
CA GLU A 101 6.77 9.58 7.25
C GLU A 101 6.10 8.80 8.38
N GLN A 102 4.88 9.17 8.76
CA GLN A 102 4.11 8.49 9.81
C GLN A 102 3.80 7.04 9.45
N LEU A 103 3.49 6.76 8.18
CA LEU A 103 3.27 5.42 7.65
C LEU A 103 4.58 4.66 7.37
N GLY A 104 5.73 5.31 7.53
CA GLY A 104 7.04 4.73 7.29
C GLY A 104 7.38 4.52 5.81
N ILE A 105 6.74 5.26 4.91
CA ILE A 105 6.91 5.18 3.46
C ILE A 105 7.89 6.27 3.03
N PHE A 106 9.07 5.86 2.55
CA PHE A 106 10.14 6.79 2.12
C PHE A 106 10.56 6.60 0.66
N THR A 107 10.07 5.55 0.01
CA THR A 107 10.43 5.19 -1.36
C THR A 107 9.20 4.74 -2.12
N PHE A 108 9.29 4.72 -3.44
CA PHE A 108 8.26 4.19 -4.32
C PHE A 108 8.89 3.19 -5.32
N PRO A 109 8.25 2.05 -5.61
CA PRO A 109 7.09 1.52 -4.90
C PRO A 109 7.44 1.14 -3.44
N TYR A 110 6.43 1.07 -2.59
CA TYR A 110 6.53 0.52 -1.24
C TYR A 110 5.26 -0.25 -0.93
N TYR A 111 5.37 -1.30 -0.12
CA TYR A 111 4.26 -2.18 0.18
C TYR A 111 4.10 -2.41 1.66
N LEU A 112 2.85 -2.45 2.11
CA LEU A 112 2.47 -2.85 3.45
C LEU A 112 1.50 -4.02 3.37
N LEU A 113 1.61 -4.95 4.31
CA LEU A 113 0.63 -6.01 4.51
C LEU A 113 0.01 -5.86 5.89
N ILE A 114 -1.32 -5.80 5.92
CA ILE A 114 -2.13 -5.61 7.12
C ILE A 114 -3.06 -6.81 7.27
N ASP A 115 -3.28 -7.26 8.50
CA ASP A 115 -4.18 -8.38 8.80
C ASP A 115 -5.66 -7.99 8.89
N LYS A 116 -6.48 -8.99 9.24
CA LYS A 116 -7.94 -8.88 9.33
C LYS A 116 -8.40 -8.01 10.51
N ASP A 117 -7.54 -7.82 11.50
CA ASP A 117 -7.76 -6.95 12.67
C ASP A 117 -7.10 -5.57 12.47
N PHE A 118 -6.69 -5.30 11.23
CA PHE A 118 -6.01 -4.08 10.80
C PHE A 118 -4.64 -3.85 11.44
N VAL A 119 -3.97 -4.91 11.90
CA VAL A 119 -2.61 -4.86 12.43
C VAL A 119 -1.59 -4.98 11.30
N LEU A 120 -0.56 -4.12 11.31
CA LEU A 120 0.52 -4.15 10.33
C LEU A 120 1.39 -5.42 10.52
N LEU A 121 1.37 -6.31 9.54
CA LEU A 121 2.17 -7.54 9.52
C LEU A 121 3.57 -7.36 8.91
N ALA A 122 3.70 -6.52 7.88
CA ALA A 122 4.97 -6.34 7.18
C ALA A 122 5.14 -4.95 6.58
N SER A 123 6.32 -4.36 6.79
CA SER A 123 6.76 -3.05 6.27
C SER A 123 8.29 -3.03 6.12
N PRO A 124 8.86 -3.13 4.90
CA PRO A 124 8.16 -3.40 3.65
C PRO A 124 7.62 -4.85 3.61
N ALA A 125 6.46 -5.02 2.98
CA ALA A 125 6.01 -6.33 2.52
C ALA A 125 6.76 -6.75 1.24
N LEU A 126 6.73 -8.06 0.91
CA LEU A 126 7.26 -8.55 -0.37
C LEU A 126 6.53 -7.89 -1.55
N THR A 127 7.22 -7.74 -2.67
CA THR A 127 6.70 -7.12 -3.88
C THR A 127 5.89 -8.11 -4.74
N PRO A 128 5.07 -7.61 -5.69
CA PRO A 128 4.37 -8.44 -6.68
C PRO A 128 5.31 -9.14 -7.67
N THR A 129 6.48 -8.54 -7.91
CA THR A 129 7.53 -9.04 -8.80
C THR A 129 8.65 -9.68 -7.98
N PRO A 130 9.41 -10.64 -8.56
CA PRO A 130 10.45 -11.36 -7.83
C PRO A 130 11.56 -10.43 -7.35
N ASN A 131 11.96 -10.59 -6.10
CA ASN A 131 13.16 -9.97 -5.56
C ASN A 131 14.43 -10.74 -5.98
N GLY A 132 15.61 -10.35 -5.46
CA GLY A 132 16.89 -11.05 -5.72
C GLY A 132 16.97 -12.51 -5.24
N LYS A 133 15.96 -13.01 -4.53
CA LYS A 133 15.79 -14.40 -4.09
C LYS A 133 14.65 -15.12 -4.82
N TYR A 134 14.10 -14.51 -5.86
CA TYR A 134 12.95 -15.00 -6.60
C TYR A 134 11.66 -15.14 -5.77
N GLU A 135 11.56 -14.41 -4.65
CA GLU A 135 10.38 -14.41 -3.79
C GLU A 135 9.43 -13.25 -4.17
N THR A 136 8.13 -13.52 -4.08
CA THR A 136 7.06 -12.53 -4.26
C THR A 136 6.05 -12.65 -3.12
N ILE A 137 5.19 -11.65 -2.98
CA ILE A 137 4.06 -11.69 -2.04
C ILE A 137 3.06 -12.81 -2.34
N GLU A 138 3.08 -13.39 -3.54
CA GLU A 138 2.11 -14.41 -3.96
C GLU A 138 2.12 -15.63 -3.04
N LYS A 139 3.30 -16.05 -2.56
CA LYS A 139 3.40 -17.16 -1.61
C LYS A 139 2.67 -16.82 -0.31
N THR A 140 2.84 -15.62 0.22
CA THR A 140 2.12 -15.14 1.40
C THR A 140 0.62 -15.13 1.14
N PHE A 141 0.16 -14.57 0.03
CA PHE A 141 -1.28 -14.55 -0.30
C PHE A 141 -1.87 -15.96 -0.43
N PHE A 142 -1.14 -16.89 -1.04
CA PHE A 142 -1.55 -18.29 -1.12
C PHE A 142 -1.76 -18.91 0.26
N GLU A 143 -0.82 -18.70 1.19
CA GLU A 143 -0.96 -19.19 2.56
C GLU A 143 -2.14 -18.55 3.30
N LEU A 144 -2.33 -17.24 3.16
CA LEU A 144 -3.41 -16.49 3.81
C LEU A 144 -4.81 -16.82 3.26
N SER A 145 -4.88 -17.33 2.03
CA SER A 145 -6.12 -17.76 1.36
C SER A 145 -6.47 -19.24 1.60
N LYS A 146 -5.68 -19.98 2.37
CA LYS A 146 -6.06 -21.33 2.80
C LYS A 146 -7.27 -21.26 3.75
N PRO A 147 -8.20 -22.23 3.65
CA PRO A 147 -9.36 -22.32 4.53
C PRO A 147 -8.97 -22.59 5.98
#